data_AF-A0A949RP19-F1
#
_entry.id   AF-A0A949RP19-F1
#
_cell.length_a   1.000
_cell.length_b   1.000
_cell.length_c   1.000
_cell.angle_alpha   90.00
_cell.angle_beta   90.00
_cell.angle_gamma   90.00
#
_symmetry.space_group_name_H-M   'P 1'
#
loop_
_entity.id
_entity.type
_entity.pdbx_description
1 polymer ?
#
loop_
_entity_poly.entity_id
_entity_poly.type
_entity_poly.pdbx_seq_one_letter_code
_entity_poly.pdbx_strand_id
1 'polypeptide(L)'
;MVLTVTSDDLVHNASMFRRVLLAFLVATSIHAADPWTGVWKMDPAKSQFPGEPPKDVVLTYQPDPAGFRFTSTGKLQDGTPYSYHYTAAPGGKDYPVTGHASFDTVSIEWKAPVLVTRYKRQGKILATHESNFDSGGKVMTDRTEWKTPDGGSLLTIAHFDKQ
;
A
#
# COMPACT_ATOMS: atom_id res chain seq x y z
N MET A 1 19.87 -37.73 -79.11
CA MET A 1 19.49 -36.32 -78.94
C MET A 1 18.68 -36.22 -77.67
N VAL A 2 19.29 -35.73 -76.59
CA VAL A 2 18.60 -35.49 -75.32
C VAL A 2 17.91 -34.14 -75.42
N LEU A 3 16.62 -34.09 -75.10
CA LEU A 3 15.95 -32.86 -74.72
C LEU A 3 15.19 -33.14 -73.44
N THR A 4 15.75 -32.63 -72.35
CA THR A 4 15.14 -32.45 -71.04
C THR A 4 13.94 -31.52 -71.17
N VAL A 5 12.79 -31.93 -70.63
CA VAL A 5 11.78 -31.00 -70.15
C VAL A 5 11.68 -31.19 -68.65
N THR A 6 11.95 -30.08 -67.98
CA THR A 6 12.06 -29.84 -66.55
C THR A 6 10.67 -29.53 -65.98
N SER A 7 10.48 -29.78 -64.68
CA SER A 7 9.28 -29.40 -63.91
C SER A 7 7.95 -29.95 -64.44
N ASP A 8 7.99 -31.21 -64.89
CA ASP A 8 7.10 -32.24 -64.34
C ASP A 8 6.76 -31.90 -62.88
N ASP A 9 5.50 -31.62 -62.60
CA ASP A 9 4.57 -32.70 -62.31
C ASP A 9 3.39 -32.17 -61.49
N LEU A 10 2.19 -32.47 -62.00
CA LEU A 10 1.11 -33.07 -61.23
C LEU A 10 0.62 -32.20 -60.04
N VAL A 11 -0.61 -31.69 -60.09
CA VAL A 11 -1.80 -32.46 -59.68
C VAL A 11 -1.50 -33.33 -58.43
N HIS A 12 -2.39 -33.26 -57.44
CA HIS A 12 -2.37 -33.96 -56.13
C HIS A 12 -1.65 -33.17 -55.02
N ASN A 13 -2.39 -32.48 -54.16
CA ASN A 13 -2.73 -33.07 -52.87
C ASN A 13 -3.72 -32.20 -52.10
N ALA A 14 -4.66 -32.84 -51.45
CA ALA A 14 -5.56 -32.25 -50.48
C ALA A 14 -4.79 -31.55 -49.35
N SER A 15 -5.49 -30.69 -48.61
CA SER A 15 -5.03 -30.01 -47.39
C SER A 15 -3.95 -28.95 -47.60
N MET A 16 -4.36 -27.69 -47.50
CA MET A 16 -3.65 -26.80 -46.57
C MET A 16 -4.60 -25.77 -45.97
N PHE A 17 -4.97 -26.07 -44.72
CA PHE A 17 -5.58 -25.17 -43.75
C PHE A 17 -5.10 -23.73 -43.94
N ARG A 18 -6.04 -22.83 -44.26
CA ARG A 18 -5.82 -21.38 -44.22
C ARG A 18 -5.57 -20.98 -42.76
N ARG A 19 -4.30 -21.00 -42.35
CA ARG A 19 -3.83 -20.62 -41.01
C ARG A 19 -4.11 -19.15 -40.79
N VAL A 20 -5.24 -18.84 -40.14
CA VAL A 20 -5.46 -17.53 -39.52
C VAL A 20 -4.72 -17.54 -38.19
N LEU A 21 -3.50 -17.02 -38.16
CA LEU A 21 -2.80 -16.72 -36.91
C LEU A 21 -3.42 -15.44 -36.32
N LEU A 22 -4.43 -15.59 -35.48
CA LEU A 22 -4.93 -14.49 -34.66
C LEU A 22 -4.00 -14.35 -33.44
N ALA A 23 -3.03 -13.45 -33.54
CA ALA A 23 -2.16 -13.09 -32.42
C ALA A 23 -3.00 -12.34 -31.37
N PHE A 24 -3.47 -13.05 -30.35
CA PHE A 24 -3.96 -12.43 -29.11
C PHE A 24 -2.75 -11.80 -28.40
N LEU A 25 -2.52 -10.51 -28.62
CA LEU A 25 -1.71 -9.70 -27.73
C LEU A 25 -2.47 -9.57 -26.40
N VAL A 26 -2.22 -10.49 -25.47
CA VAL A 26 -2.59 -10.28 -24.07
C VAL A 26 -1.66 -9.18 -23.57
N ALA A 27 -2.12 -7.94 -23.59
CA ALA A 27 -1.47 -6.86 -22.85
C ALA A 27 -1.63 -7.18 -21.36
N THR A 28 -0.68 -7.90 -20.78
CA THR A 28 -0.55 -7.98 -19.33
C THR A 28 -0.14 -6.59 -18.86
N SER A 29 -1.11 -5.77 -18.44
CA SER A 29 -0.80 -4.59 -17.64
C SER A 29 -0.09 -5.11 -16.40
N ILE A 30 1.24 -4.96 -16.36
CA ILE A 30 2.00 -5.10 -15.11
C ILE A 30 1.46 -3.99 -14.22
N HIS A 31 0.48 -4.31 -13.38
CA HIS A 31 0.15 -3.43 -12.26
C HIS A 31 1.39 -3.47 -11.37
N ALA A 32 2.17 -2.39 -11.40
CA ALA A 32 3.16 -2.17 -10.38
C ALA A 32 2.44 -2.24 -9.04
N ALA A 33 2.88 -3.11 -8.14
CA ALA A 33 2.33 -3.17 -6.80
C ALA A 33 2.44 -1.77 -6.18
N ASP A 34 1.35 -1.29 -5.62
CA ASP A 34 1.31 -0.03 -4.89
C ASP A 34 2.48 0.05 -3.89
N PRO A 35 3.33 1.08 -3.93
CA PRO A 35 4.57 1.11 -3.16
C PRO A 35 4.33 1.10 -1.65
N TRP A 36 3.12 1.44 -1.21
CA TRP A 36 2.68 1.51 0.18
C TRP A 36 2.09 0.19 0.72
N THR A 37 1.64 -0.72 -0.14
CA THR A 37 1.11 -2.03 0.31
C THR A 37 2.22 -2.92 0.89
N GLY A 38 1.88 -3.69 1.91
CA GLY A 38 2.82 -4.61 2.57
C GLY A 38 2.82 -4.52 4.08
N VAL A 39 3.78 -5.22 4.69
CA VAL A 39 4.04 -5.23 6.12
C VAL A 39 5.25 -4.36 6.40
N TRP A 40 5.12 -3.46 7.36
CA TRP A 40 6.10 -2.44 7.71
C TRP A 40 6.43 -2.57 9.18
N LYS A 41 7.72 -2.73 9.50
CA LYS A 41 8.18 -2.83 10.88
C LYS A 41 8.96 -1.59 11.25
N MET A 42 8.63 -1.01 12.41
CA MET A 42 9.31 0.17 12.89
C MET A 42 10.77 -0.14 13.21
N ASP A 43 11.66 0.76 12.83
CA ASP A 43 13.05 0.83 13.28
C ASP A 43 13.10 1.75 14.52
N PRO A 44 13.25 1.19 15.74
CA PRO A 44 13.28 2.01 16.95
C PRO A 44 14.51 2.93 17.02
N ALA A 45 15.62 2.55 16.37
CA ALA A 45 16.87 3.30 16.43
C ALA A 45 16.82 4.57 15.55
N LYS A 46 16.00 4.56 14.50
CA LYS A 46 15.79 5.74 13.64
C LYS A 46 14.59 6.60 14.07
N SER A 47 13.69 6.06 14.89
CA SER A 47 12.44 6.71 15.26
C SER A 47 12.59 7.66 16.45
N GLN A 48 11.76 8.70 16.48
CA GLN A 48 11.76 9.76 17.49
C GLN A 48 10.36 9.94 18.06
N PHE A 49 10.26 9.90 19.38
CA PHE A 49 9.00 10.03 20.12
C PHE A 49 9.12 11.12 21.19
N PRO A 50 8.02 11.85 21.48
CA PRO A 50 7.99 12.90 22.50
C PRO A 50 8.00 12.34 23.94
N GLY A 51 7.91 11.02 24.10
CA GLY A 51 7.93 10.30 25.37
C GLY A 51 8.48 8.88 25.17
N GLU A 52 8.19 7.98 26.09
CA GLU A 52 8.64 6.58 25.97
C GLU A 52 8.08 5.95 24.68
N PRO A 53 8.96 5.48 23.77
CA PRO A 53 8.52 4.88 22.52
C PRO A 53 7.87 3.51 22.80
N PRO A 54 6.95 3.05 21.93
CA PRO A 54 6.55 1.65 21.92
C PRO A 54 7.76 0.75 21.66
N LYS A 55 7.74 -0.46 22.22
CA LYS A 55 8.80 -1.46 22.06
C LYS A 55 8.87 -1.98 20.63
N ASP A 56 7.70 -2.17 20.02
CA ASP A 56 7.58 -2.54 18.61
C ASP A 56 6.28 -1.98 18.02
N VAL A 57 6.32 -1.72 16.71
CA VAL A 57 5.16 -1.36 15.90
C VAL A 57 5.29 -2.09 14.57
N VAL A 58 4.20 -2.74 14.16
CA VAL A 58 4.05 -3.36 12.85
C VAL A 58 2.78 -2.82 12.21
N LEU A 59 2.92 -2.25 11.01
CA LEU A 59 1.83 -1.74 10.20
C LEU A 59 1.61 -2.69 9.01
N THR A 60 0.36 -2.97 8.68
CA THR A 60 0.01 -3.81 7.54
C THR A 60 -1.01 -3.08 6.67
N TYR A 61 -0.64 -2.84 5.41
CA TYR A 61 -1.51 -2.26 4.39
C TYR A 61 -1.86 -3.34 3.36
N GLN A 62 -3.15 -3.64 3.21
CA GLN A 62 -3.66 -4.64 2.27
C GLN A 62 -4.68 -4.04 1.31
N PRO A 63 -4.67 -4.41 0.02
CA PRO A 63 -5.74 -4.05 -0.90
C PRO A 63 -7.13 -4.49 -0.43
N ASP A 64 -8.12 -3.64 -0.63
CA ASP A 64 -9.53 -3.93 -0.34
C ASP A 64 -10.42 -3.27 -1.41
N PRO A 65 -11.51 -3.90 -1.89
CA PRO A 65 -12.43 -3.27 -2.84
C PRO A 65 -13.02 -1.93 -2.37
N ALA A 66 -13.12 -1.70 -1.06
CA ALA A 66 -13.57 -0.46 -0.45
C ALA A 66 -12.42 0.54 -0.15
N GLY A 67 -11.22 0.29 -0.66
CA GLY A 67 -10.02 1.11 -0.49
C GLY A 67 -8.81 0.27 -0.08
N PHE A 68 -8.44 0.34 1.19
CA PHE A 68 -7.45 -0.57 1.77
C PHE A 68 -7.77 -0.91 3.21
N ARG A 69 -7.35 -2.10 3.64
CA ARG A 69 -7.33 -2.50 5.04
C ARG A 69 -5.99 -2.10 5.65
N PHE A 70 -6.08 -1.41 6.77
CA PHE A 70 -4.93 -1.09 7.60
C PHE A 70 -5.05 -1.81 8.93
N THR A 71 -3.94 -2.34 9.41
CA THR A 71 -3.81 -2.85 10.78
C THR A 71 -2.51 -2.35 11.38
N SER A 72 -2.58 -1.85 12.61
CA SER A 72 -1.40 -1.57 13.43
C SER A 72 -1.43 -2.50 14.63
N THR A 73 -0.31 -3.14 14.89
CA THR A 73 -0.09 -3.98 16.08
C THR A 73 1.23 -3.58 16.72
N GLY A 74 1.36 -3.81 18.02
CA GLY A 74 2.66 -3.68 18.65
C GLY A 74 2.62 -3.97 20.15
N LYS A 75 3.71 -3.60 20.81
CA LYS A 75 3.83 -3.61 22.27
C LYS A 75 4.28 -2.25 22.76
N LEU A 76 3.63 -1.77 23.82
CA LEU A 76 4.11 -0.64 24.59
C LEU A 76 5.40 -1.00 25.33
N GLN A 77 6.05 -0.01 25.94
CA GLN A 77 7.32 -0.20 26.62
C GLN A 77 7.22 -1.15 27.83
N ASP A 78 6.08 -1.16 28.51
CA ASP A 78 5.74 -2.09 29.60
C ASP A 78 5.42 -3.52 29.11
N GLY A 79 5.43 -3.74 27.80
CA GLY A 79 5.11 -5.02 27.16
C GLY A 79 3.63 -5.25 26.87
N THR A 80 2.75 -4.30 27.24
CA THR A 80 1.31 -4.36 26.97
C THR A 80 1.09 -4.39 25.45
N PRO A 81 0.43 -5.43 24.91
CA PRO A 81 0.14 -5.49 23.49
C PRO A 81 -1.00 -4.54 23.11
N TYR A 82 -0.97 -4.01 21.90
CA TYR A 82 -2.07 -3.26 21.32
C TYR A 82 -2.35 -3.68 19.88
N SER A 83 -3.58 -3.45 19.43
CA SER A 83 -3.96 -3.60 18.02
C SER A 83 -5.14 -2.70 17.68
N TYR A 84 -5.11 -2.08 16.49
CA TYR A 84 -6.28 -1.43 15.91
C TYR A 84 -6.28 -1.56 14.39
N HIS A 85 -7.45 -1.44 13.79
CA HIS A 85 -7.62 -1.58 12.35
C HIS A 85 -8.74 -0.70 11.81
N TYR A 86 -8.70 -0.47 10.49
CA TYR A 86 -9.77 0.17 9.72
C TYR A 86 -9.72 -0.27 8.26
N THR A 87 -10.84 -0.07 7.56
CA THR A 87 -10.92 -0.14 6.09
C THR A 87 -11.38 1.21 5.58
N ALA A 88 -10.61 1.83 4.69
CA ALA A 88 -10.89 3.18 4.22
C ALA A 88 -10.40 3.41 2.80
N ALA A 89 -11.15 4.22 2.05
CA ALA A 89 -10.69 4.78 0.79
C ALA A 89 -10.20 6.22 0.99
N PRO A 90 -9.13 6.63 0.28
CA PRO A 90 -8.76 8.04 0.17
C PRO A 90 -9.91 8.89 -0.40
N GLY A 91 -10.02 10.13 0.07
CA GLY A 91 -11.08 11.07 -0.35
C GLY A 91 -11.64 11.94 0.77
N GLY A 92 -11.04 11.90 1.97
CA GLY A 92 -11.39 12.78 3.09
C GLY A 92 -12.63 12.37 3.88
N LYS A 93 -13.34 11.32 3.47
CA LYS A 93 -14.48 10.76 4.22
C LYS A 93 -14.01 10.08 5.51
N ASP A 94 -14.83 10.17 6.55
CA ASP A 94 -14.61 9.45 7.82
C ASP A 94 -15.02 7.98 7.73
N TYR A 95 -14.15 7.11 8.24
CA TYR A 95 -14.32 5.66 8.37
C TYR A 95 -14.09 5.24 9.82
N PRO A 96 -14.83 4.22 10.32
CA PRO A 96 -14.69 3.78 11.69
C PRO A 96 -13.35 3.07 11.93
N VAL A 97 -12.81 3.26 13.14
CA VAL A 97 -11.67 2.52 13.68
C VAL A 97 -12.17 1.53 14.72
N THR A 98 -11.58 0.33 14.74
CA THR A 98 -11.80 -0.67 15.78
C THR A 98 -10.52 -0.93 16.56
N GLY A 99 -10.62 -1.06 17.89
CA GLY A 99 -9.51 -1.47 18.76
C GLY A 99 -8.67 -0.35 19.38
N HIS A 100 -8.89 0.92 19.01
CA HIS A 100 -8.14 2.04 19.60
C HIS A 100 -8.97 2.82 20.63
N ALA A 101 -8.38 3.08 21.80
CA ALA A 101 -9.09 3.72 22.91
C ALA A 101 -9.21 5.25 22.78
N SER A 102 -8.37 5.91 21.97
CA SER A 102 -8.30 7.38 21.92
C SER A 102 -8.98 8.01 20.71
N PHE A 103 -9.16 7.28 19.61
CA PHE A 103 -9.78 7.76 18.37
C PHE A 103 -10.73 6.71 17.83
N ASP A 104 -11.84 7.15 17.23
CA ASP A 104 -12.95 6.31 16.77
C ASP A 104 -13.11 6.33 15.24
N THR A 105 -12.49 7.28 14.57
CA THR A 105 -12.61 7.48 13.12
C THR A 105 -11.31 7.94 12.48
N VAL A 106 -11.17 7.66 11.18
CA VAL A 106 -10.07 8.15 10.32
C VAL A 106 -10.61 8.75 9.04
N SER A 107 -9.95 9.79 8.54
CA SER A 107 -10.10 10.27 7.16
C SER A 107 -8.76 10.23 6.45
N ILE A 108 -8.76 9.85 5.17
CA ILE A 108 -7.54 9.62 4.40
C ILE A 108 -7.57 10.46 3.12
N GLU A 109 -6.47 11.12 2.79
CA GLU A 109 -6.30 11.93 1.58
C GLU A 109 -4.94 11.64 0.94
N TRP A 110 -4.91 11.48 -0.38
CA TRP A 110 -3.66 11.50 -1.14
C TRP A 110 -3.28 12.94 -1.47
N LYS A 111 -2.19 13.41 -0.88
CA LYS A 111 -1.51 14.65 -1.25
C LYS A 111 -0.16 14.29 -1.85
N ALA A 112 -0.21 13.67 -3.03
CA ALA A 112 0.93 12.99 -3.65
C ALA A 112 2.22 13.83 -3.56
N PRO A 113 3.34 13.24 -3.10
CA PRO A 113 3.55 11.80 -2.85
C PRO A 113 3.10 11.31 -1.46
N VAL A 114 2.45 12.16 -0.65
CA VAL A 114 2.15 11.90 0.77
C VAL A 114 0.75 11.31 0.95
N LEU A 115 0.63 10.27 1.78
CA LEU A 115 -0.64 9.82 2.30
C LEU A 115 -0.93 10.54 3.63
N VAL A 116 -2.00 11.32 3.68
CA VAL A 116 -2.40 12.06 4.87
C VAL A 116 -3.56 11.34 5.55
N THR A 117 -3.33 10.88 6.77
CA THR A 117 -4.34 10.25 7.64
C THR A 117 -4.64 11.18 8.80
N ARG A 118 -5.92 11.44 9.07
CA ARG A 118 -6.34 12.20 10.25
C ARG A 118 -7.10 11.29 11.19
N TYR A 119 -6.58 11.11 12.40
CA TYR A 119 -7.23 10.36 13.47
C TYR A 119 -8.16 11.29 14.24
N LYS A 120 -9.41 10.85 14.43
CA LYS A 120 -10.47 11.67 15.00
C LYS A 120 -11.18 10.96 16.15
N ARG A 121 -11.69 11.76 17.08
CA ARG A 121 -12.63 11.32 18.11
C ARG A 121 -13.84 12.23 18.05
N GLN A 122 -15.03 11.65 17.89
CA GLN A 122 -16.29 12.40 17.79
C GLN A 122 -16.20 13.54 16.76
N GLY A 123 -15.57 13.28 15.61
CA GLY A 123 -15.35 14.25 14.53
C GLY A 123 -14.23 15.28 14.75
N LYS A 124 -13.69 15.40 15.97
CA LYS A 124 -12.54 16.29 16.26
C LYS A 124 -11.24 15.61 15.87
N ILE A 125 -10.39 16.30 15.10
CA ILE A 125 -9.05 15.83 14.76
C ILE A 125 -8.17 15.83 16.02
N LEU A 126 -7.64 14.65 16.34
CA LEU A 126 -6.68 14.44 17.43
C LEU A 126 -5.26 14.37 16.90
N ALA A 127 -5.06 13.81 15.71
CA ALA A 127 -3.76 13.76 15.08
C ALA A 127 -3.83 13.85 13.56
N THR A 128 -2.79 14.43 12.98
CA THR A 128 -2.52 14.37 11.54
C THR A 128 -1.24 13.58 11.32
N HIS A 129 -1.31 12.59 10.46
CA HIS A 129 -0.27 11.62 10.17
C HIS A 129 0.05 11.67 8.68
N GLU A 130 1.31 11.86 8.35
CA GLU A 130 1.81 11.97 6.99
C GLU A 130 2.78 10.82 6.72
N SER A 131 2.37 9.89 5.86
CA SER A 131 3.22 8.77 5.43
C SER A 131 3.89 9.09 4.11
N ASN A 132 5.22 9.05 4.13
CA ASN A 132 6.08 9.20 2.96
C ASN A 132 6.74 7.87 2.64
N PHE A 133 6.58 7.41 1.40
CA PHE A 133 7.19 6.18 0.91
C PHE A 133 8.36 6.55 0.00
N ASP A 134 9.51 5.87 0.17
CA ASP A 134 10.62 6.04 -0.76
C ASP A 134 10.25 5.52 -2.16
N SER A 135 11.01 5.94 -3.17
CA SER A 135 10.77 5.51 -4.55
C SER A 135 10.90 3.99 -4.75
N GLY A 136 11.67 3.33 -3.87
CA GLY A 136 11.83 1.88 -3.86
C GLY A 136 10.69 1.12 -3.17
N GLY A 137 9.79 1.80 -2.46
CA GLY A 137 8.74 1.16 -1.65
C GLY A 137 9.30 0.25 -0.55
N LYS A 138 10.48 0.56 -0.02
CA LYS A 138 11.19 -0.19 1.03
C LYS A 138 11.20 0.54 2.37
N VAL A 139 11.16 1.86 2.34
CA VAL A 139 11.20 2.70 3.54
C VAL A 139 9.95 3.56 3.59
N MET A 140 9.31 3.58 4.75
CA MET A 140 8.22 4.49 5.06
C MET A 140 8.66 5.39 6.23
N THR A 141 8.45 6.69 6.08
CA THR A 141 8.65 7.66 7.15
C THR A 141 7.32 8.32 7.47
N ASP A 142 6.86 8.08 8.68
CA ASP A 142 5.63 8.63 9.20
C ASP A 142 5.94 9.82 10.10
N ARG A 143 5.28 10.94 9.83
CA ARG A 143 5.32 12.12 10.68
C ARG A 143 3.94 12.35 11.26
N THR A 144 3.82 12.24 12.59
CA THR A 144 2.53 12.38 13.28
C THR A 144 2.55 13.56 14.24
N GLU A 145 1.63 14.49 14.04
CA GLU A 145 1.38 15.59 14.95
C GLU A 145 0.12 15.29 15.78
N TRP A 146 0.31 15.08 17.08
CA TRP A 146 -0.75 14.86 18.06
C TRP A 146 -1.12 16.17 18.75
N LYS A 147 -2.41 16.52 18.76
CA LYS A 147 -2.90 17.68 19.50
C LYS A 147 -2.95 17.38 20.99
N THR A 148 -2.42 18.30 21.80
CA THR A 148 -2.45 18.21 23.25
C THR A 148 -3.63 18.98 23.84
N PRO A 149 -4.10 18.63 25.05
CA PRO A 149 -5.23 19.32 25.68
C PRO A 149 -5.02 20.82 25.92
N ASP A 150 -3.78 21.26 26.10
CA ASP A 150 -3.36 22.65 26.32
C ASP A 150 -3.27 23.48 25.02
N GLY A 151 -3.62 22.90 23.86
CA GLY A 151 -3.63 23.58 22.56
C GLY A 151 -2.29 23.51 21.81
N GLY A 152 -1.28 22.87 22.39
CA GLY A 152 -0.02 22.56 21.71
C GLY A 152 -0.09 21.34 20.78
N SER A 153 1.10 20.84 20.42
CA SER A 153 1.26 19.63 19.63
C SER A 153 2.51 18.85 20.02
N LEU A 154 2.42 17.52 19.99
CA LEU A 154 3.55 16.62 20.10
C LEU A 154 3.85 15.99 18.74
N LEU A 155 5.13 15.88 18.41
CA LEU A 155 5.59 15.32 17.15
C LEU A 155 6.20 13.93 17.36
N THR A 156 5.75 12.97 16.58
CA THR A 156 6.37 11.66 16.40
C THR A 156 6.93 11.55 14.98
N ILE A 157 8.15 11.03 14.85
CA ILE A 157 8.73 10.61 13.57
C ILE A 157 9.04 9.13 13.67
N ALA A 158 8.33 8.29 12.92
CA ALA A 158 8.54 6.85 12.94
C ALA A 158 9.09 6.40 11.57
N HIS A 159 10.18 5.66 11.60
CA HIS A 159 10.79 5.06 10.41
C HIS A 159 10.44 3.58 10.38
N PHE A 160 10.04 3.10 9.21
CA PHE A 160 9.69 1.71 9.00
C PHE A 160 10.42 1.15 7.80
N ASP A 161 10.83 -0.11 7.94
CA ASP A 161 11.34 -0.93 6.85
C ASP A 161 10.26 -1.93 6.43
N LYS A 162 10.03 -2.06 5.14
CA LYS A 162 9.17 -3.11 4.58
C LYS A 162 9.79 -4.47 4.86
N GLN A 163 8.97 -5.45 5.25
CA GLN A 163 9.37 -6.82 5.55
C GLN A 163 9.38 -7.69 4.29
#